data_AF-A0A645A2X5-F1
#
_entry.id   AF-A0A645A2X5-F1
#
_cell.length_a   1.000
_cell.length_b   1.000
_cell.length_c   1.000
_cell.angle_alpha   90.00
_cell.angle_beta   90.00
_cell.angle_gamma   90.00
#
_symmetry.space_group_name_H-M   'P 1'
#
loop_
_entity.id
_entity.type
_entity.pdbx_description
1 polymer ?
#
loop_
_entity_poly.entity_id
_entity_poly.type
_entity_poly.pdbx_seq_one_letter_code
_entity_poly.pdbx_strand_id
1 'polypeptide(L)'
;MLEVLALLDDPAVTSEALLSGFFNEENLLTYAALSLLMGNVEGTVTDYLIYSPENSQTWYFIPEDFRNAFEIPEWQSYAYLMNNKVFRIYLQEEENRMKLREKVAEIRSTLTDERISETVAGYTKQLLPYLYSMPEIIQLPIPAADVEPYIAALVDNIAQVDSINYSVLPPYIETYTREGNTVTIDFDSQADLTYYAEVAADRRFSEIIETLPINEGRFEYGIAGSYYLRVVGVTADGERVVCGNISLDGLGRTIYGGIEIN
;
A
#
# COMPACT_ATOMS: atom_id res chain seq x y z
N MET A 1 20.48 -7.11 -12.56
CA MET A 1 19.03 -7.31 -12.73
C MET A 1 18.64 -8.78 -12.66
N LEU A 2 19.18 -9.66 -13.51
CA LEU A 2 18.85 -11.11 -13.44
C LEU A 2 19.13 -11.74 -12.07
N GLU A 3 20.23 -11.36 -11.42
CA GLU A 3 20.56 -11.83 -10.06
C GLU A 3 19.56 -11.34 -9.00
N VAL A 4 19.08 -10.09 -9.11
CA VAL A 4 18.04 -9.55 -8.21
C VAL A 4 16.73 -10.30 -8.40
N LEU A 5 16.35 -10.60 -9.65
CA LEU A 5 15.13 -11.38 -9.92
C LEU A 5 15.26 -12.81 -9.36
N ALA A 6 16.39 -13.47 -9.57
CA ALA A 6 16.64 -14.80 -9.01
C ALA A 6 16.63 -14.79 -7.48
N LEU A 7 17.20 -13.76 -6.85
CA LEU A 7 17.15 -13.57 -5.40
C LEU A 7 15.71 -13.39 -4.92
N LEU A 8 14.92 -12.57 -5.61
CA LEU A 8 13.52 -12.34 -5.26
C LEU A 8 12.67 -13.59 -5.48
N ASP A 9 12.98 -14.46 -6.44
CA ASP A 9 12.25 -15.70 -6.68
C ASP A 9 12.55 -16.82 -5.68
N ASP A 10 13.60 -16.69 -4.87
CA ASP A 10 13.90 -17.64 -3.80
C ASP A 10 12.91 -17.49 -2.63
N PRO A 11 12.11 -18.51 -2.28
CA PRO A 11 11.18 -18.44 -1.16
C PRO A 11 11.88 -18.35 0.22
N ALA A 12 13.18 -18.63 0.30
CA ALA A 12 13.97 -18.56 1.52
C ALA A 12 14.79 -17.26 1.65
N VAL A 13 14.59 -16.30 0.74
CA VAL A 13 15.30 -15.02 0.77
C VAL A 13 15.05 -14.25 2.07
N THR A 14 16.12 -13.71 2.66
CA THR A 14 16.06 -12.91 3.88
C THR A 14 16.24 -11.42 3.58
N SER A 15 15.88 -10.55 4.53
CA SER A 15 16.17 -9.12 4.45
C SER A 15 17.68 -8.87 4.33
N GLU A 16 18.51 -9.62 5.07
CA GLU A 16 19.97 -9.53 5.04
C GLU A 16 20.50 -9.84 3.64
N ALA A 17 19.97 -10.87 2.98
CA ALA A 17 20.35 -11.22 1.62
C ALA A 17 19.96 -10.12 0.62
N LEU A 18 18.79 -9.46 0.79
CA LEU A 18 18.41 -8.30 -0.01
C LEU A 18 19.37 -7.11 0.17
N LEU A 19 19.82 -6.86 1.40
CA LEU A 19 20.68 -5.73 1.71
C LEU A 19 22.17 -6.00 1.43
N SER A 20 22.57 -7.26 1.23
CA SER A 20 23.96 -7.67 0.96
C SER A 20 24.45 -7.30 -0.46
N GLY A 21 24.27 -6.04 -0.84
CA GLY A 21 24.74 -5.45 -2.09
C GLY A 21 23.66 -5.20 -3.12
N PHE A 22 22.46 -5.77 -2.98
CA PHE A 22 21.40 -5.62 -3.98
C PHE A 22 20.52 -4.39 -3.76
N PHE A 23 20.21 -4.01 -2.53
CA PHE A 23 19.44 -2.81 -2.23
C PHE A 23 20.11 -1.94 -1.16
N ASN A 24 19.99 -0.62 -1.32
CA ASN A 24 20.41 0.32 -0.29
C ASN A 24 19.28 0.51 0.73
N GLU A 25 19.54 0.15 2.00
CA GLU A 25 18.51 0.19 3.06
C GLU A 25 17.95 1.60 3.31
N GLU A 26 18.83 2.61 3.36
CA GLU A 26 18.42 3.99 3.57
C GLU A 26 17.48 4.49 2.45
N ASN A 27 17.79 4.17 1.20
CA ASN A 27 16.92 4.49 0.07
C ASN A 27 15.61 3.70 0.11
N LEU A 28 15.65 2.42 0.45
CA LEU A 28 14.45 1.57 0.58
C LEU A 28 13.48 2.13 1.63
N LEU A 29 14.01 2.47 2.81
CA LEU A 29 13.26 3.08 3.90
C LEU A 29 12.73 4.46 3.52
N THR A 30 13.56 5.30 2.89
CA THR A 30 13.15 6.64 2.44
C THR A 30 12.02 6.55 1.41
N TYR A 31 12.13 5.64 0.45
CA TYR A 31 11.11 5.42 -0.56
C TYR A 31 9.78 4.98 0.08
N ALA A 32 9.81 3.94 0.93
CA ALA A 32 8.62 3.47 1.62
C ALA A 32 8.00 4.59 2.48
N ALA A 33 8.81 5.31 3.25
CA ALA A 33 8.33 6.41 4.08
C ALA A 33 7.65 7.52 3.26
N LEU A 34 8.22 7.89 2.11
CA LEU A 34 7.60 8.86 1.19
C LEU A 34 6.29 8.34 0.61
N SER A 35 6.21 7.05 0.23
CA SER A 35 4.96 6.46 -0.26
C SER A 35 3.86 6.47 0.80
N LEU A 36 4.21 6.24 2.07
CA LEU A 36 3.25 6.34 3.19
C LEU A 36 2.81 7.79 3.41
N LEU A 37 3.75 8.72 3.52
CA LEU A 37 3.48 10.14 3.79
C LEU A 37 2.66 10.79 2.69
N MET A 38 2.90 10.41 1.42
CA MET A 38 2.18 10.97 0.27
C MET A 38 0.91 10.18 -0.08
N GLY A 39 0.59 9.08 0.64
CA GLY A 39 -0.49 8.18 0.24
C GLY A 39 -0.35 7.66 -1.20
N ASN A 40 0.90 7.47 -1.67
CA ASN A 40 1.18 7.06 -3.05
C ASN A 40 1.14 5.54 -3.18
N VAL A 41 -0.05 5.02 -3.43
CA VAL A 41 -0.30 3.59 -3.58
C VAL A 41 0.24 3.07 -4.91
N GLU A 42 0.15 3.83 -5.99
CA GLU A 42 0.67 3.40 -7.30
C GLU A 42 2.19 3.27 -7.27
N GLY A 43 2.89 4.10 -6.49
CA GLY A 43 4.31 3.94 -6.21
C GLY A 43 4.66 2.59 -5.56
N THR A 44 3.72 1.91 -4.89
CA THR A 44 4.01 0.59 -4.34
C THR A 44 3.86 -0.55 -5.36
N VAL A 45 3.37 -0.26 -6.57
CA VAL A 45 3.03 -1.27 -7.60
C VAL A 45 3.66 -0.99 -8.96
N THR A 46 3.47 0.21 -9.53
CA THR A 46 3.79 0.51 -10.93
C THR A 46 4.62 1.78 -11.14
N ASP A 47 4.49 2.79 -10.27
CA ASP A 47 4.97 4.15 -10.55
C ASP A 47 6.32 4.44 -9.91
N TYR A 48 7.28 3.57 -10.20
CA TYR A 48 8.66 3.70 -9.74
C TYR A 48 9.68 3.14 -10.73
N LEU A 49 10.86 3.73 -10.68
CA LEU A 49 12.03 3.25 -11.37
C LEU A 49 12.93 2.53 -10.37
N ILE A 50 13.58 1.46 -10.83
CA ILE A 50 14.72 0.89 -10.12
C ILE A 50 15.99 1.25 -10.89
N TYR A 51 16.91 1.93 -10.22
CA TYR A 51 18.15 2.44 -10.81
C TYR A 51 19.36 1.82 -10.12
N SER A 52 20.36 1.43 -10.91
CA SER A 52 21.68 1.03 -10.41
C SER A 52 22.73 1.91 -11.10
N PRO A 53 23.53 2.68 -10.35
CA PRO A 53 24.63 3.45 -10.91
C PRO A 53 25.62 2.58 -11.68
N GLU A 54 26.36 3.20 -12.62
CA GLU A 54 27.42 2.51 -13.35
C GLU A 54 28.45 1.91 -12.38
N ASN A 55 28.82 0.65 -12.60
CA ASN A 55 29.73 -0.13 -11.75
C ASN A 55 29.24 -0.36 -10.30
N SER A 56 27.95 -0.18 -10.02
CA SER A 56 27.31 -0.61 -8.77
C SER A 56 26.48 -1.88 -8.99
N GLN A 57 26.42 -2.74 -7.97
CA GLN A 57 25.47 -3.86 -7.91
C GLN A 57 24.20 -3.49 -7.11
N THR A 58 24.18 -2.29 -6.54
CA THR A 58 23.13 -1.81 -5.64
C THR A 58 22.07 -1.04 -6.40
N TRP A 59 20.83 -1.45 -6.17
CA TRP A 59 19.63 -0.91 -6.77
C TRP A 59 18.94 0.06 -5.82
N TYR A 60 18.36 1.10 -6.39
CA TYR A 60 17.69 2.21 -5.71
C TYR A 60 16.30 2.38 -6.29
N PHE A 61 15.32 2.58 -5.42
CA PHE A 61 13.98 3.03 -5.79
C PHE A 61 13.97 4.53 -6.01
N ILE A 62 13.37 4.94 -7.13
CA ILE A 62 13.15 6.34 -7.49
C ILE A 62 11.67 6.49 -7.83
N PRO A 63 10.92 7.37 -7.16
CA PRO A 63 9.53 7.63 -7.54
C PRO A 63 9.50 8.29 -8.92
N GLU A 64 8.61 7.83 -9.79
CA GLU A 64 8.43 8.46 -11.11
C GLU A 64 7.66 9.78 -10.95
N ASP A 65 6.43 9.70 -10.46
CA ASP A 65 5.65 10.85 -10.07
C ASP A 65 4.70 10.54 -8.89
N PHE A 66 4.03 11.59 -8.40
CA PHE A 66 3.07 11.55 -7.31
C PHE A 66 1.70 12.05 -7.78
N ARG A 67 1.35 11.86 -9.06
CA ARG A 67 0.11 12.42 -9.64
C ARG A 67 -1.14 11.95 -8.91
N ASN A 68 -1.17 10.69 -8.51
CA ASN A 68 -2.31 10.08 -7.81
C ASN A 68 -2.07 9.94 -6.29
N ALA A 69 -1.14 10.73 -5.75
CA ALA A 69 -0.95 10.85 -4.31
C ALA A 69 -2.26 11.30 -3.64
N PHE A 70 -2.56 10.72 -2.48
CA PHE A 70 -3.77 11.00 -1.68
C PHE A 70 -5.12 10.64 -2.34
N GLU A 71 -5.15 9.96 -3.50
CA GLU A 71 -6.41 9.59 -4.16
C GLU A 71 -7.09 8.33 -3.58
N ILE A 72 -6.35 7.51 -2.82
CA ILE A 72 -6.82 6.20 -2.31
C ILE A 72 -7.05 6.26 -0.79
N PRO A 73 -8.08 5.58 -0.23
CA PRO A 73 -8.47 5.73 1.17
C PRO A 73 -7.35 5.50 2.19
N GLU A 74 -7.06 6.60 2.89
CA GLU A 74 -6.62 6.93 4.24
C GLU A 74 -6.00 5.88 5.23
N TRP A 75 -6.21 4.57 5.06
CA TRP A 75 -5.83 3.57 6.09
C TRP A 75 -5.15 2.30 5.57
N GLN A 76 -4.81 2.26 4.27
CA GLN A 76 -4.20 1.07 3.65
C GLN A 76 -2.83 1.31 3.01
N SER A 77 -2.28 2.54 3.05
CA SER A 77 -0.96 2.85 2.45
C SER A 77 0.15 1.90 2.94
N TYR A 78 0.13 1.57 4.23
CA TYR A 78 1.06 0.61 4.82
C TYR A 78 0.86 -0.81 4.29
N ALA A 79 -0.40 -1.27 4.20
CA ALA A 79 -0.72 -2.56 3.62
C ALA A 79 -0.32 -2.63 2.14
N TYR A 80 -0.46 -1.55 1.38
CA TYR A 80 -0.12 -1.54 -0.04
C TYR A 80 1.37 -1.68 -0.34
N LEU A 81 2.27 -1.38 0.62
CA LEU A 81 3.69 -1.74 0.47
C LEU A 81 3.84 -3.26 0.22
N MET A 82 2.92 -4.07 0.73
CA MET A 82 2.93 -5.52 0.52
C MET A 82 2.72 -5.92 -0.94
N ASN A 83 2.31 -5.03 -1.86
CA ASN A 83 2.29 -5.37 -3.28
C ASN A 83 3.71 -5.49 -3.87
N ASN A 84 4.71 -4.85 -3.26
CA ASN A 84 6.09 -4.96 -3.68
C ASN A 84 6.81 -6.11 -2.95
N LYS A 85 7.38 -7.04 -3.70
CA LYS A 85 8.08 -8.21 -3.12
C LYS A 85 9.27 -7.83 -2.24
N VAL A 86 10.01 -6.77 -2.58
CA VAL A 86 11.14 -6.29 -1.78
C VAL A 86 10.66 -5.83 -0.41
N PHE A 87 9.57 -5.05 -0.35
CA PHE A 87 8.99 -4.60 0.92
C PHE A 87 8.39 -5.77 1.70
N ARG A 88 7.71 -6.73 1.04
CA ARG A 88 7.20 -7.93 1.74
C ARG A 88 8.30 -8.69 2.46
N ILE A 89 9.44 -8.94 1.81
CA ILE A 89 10.57 -9.65 2.42
C ILE A 89 11.20 -8.80 3.53
N TYR A 90 11.49 -7.53 3.25
CA TYR A 90 12.18 -6.65 4.19
C TYR A 90 11.37 -6.42 5.49
N LEU A 91 10.05 -6.24 5.38
CA LEU A 91 9.17 -5.91 6.49
C LEU A 91 8.66 -7.12 7.29
N GLN A 92 9.03 -8.36 6.91
CA GLN A 92 8.76 -9.55 7.74
C GLN A 92 9.36 -9.41 9.14
N GLU A 93 10.54 -8.79 9.23
CA GLU A 93 11.24 -8.58 10.48
C GLU A 93 10.74 -7.33 11.21
N GLU A 94 10.38 -7.47 12.48
CA GLU A 94 9.88 -6.35 13.29
C GLU A 94 10.90 -5.21 13.39
N GLU A 95 12.19 -5.53 13.52
CA GLU A 95 13.25 -4.53 13.57
C GLU A 95 13.23 -3.62 12.33
N ASN A 96 13.02 -4.18 11.14
CA ASN A 96 12.95 -3.42 9.89
C ASN A 96 11.67 -2.57 9.80
N ARG A 97 10.55 -3.04 10.36
CA ARG A 97 9.33 -2.23 10.49
C ARG A 97 9.55 -1.05 11.43
N MET A 98 10.31 -1.24 12.52
CA MET A 98 10.68 -0.14 13.42
C MET A 98 11.62 0.87 12.76
N LYS A 99 12.58 0.42 11.93
CA LYS A 99 13.40 1.33 11.11
C LYS A 99 12.53 2.16 10.14
N LEU A 100 11.50 1.56 9.54
CA LEU A 100 10.54 2.30 8.69
C LEU A 100 9.77 3.35 9.50
N ARG A 101 9.27 2.98 10.68
CA ARG A 101 8.61 3.92 11.59
C ARG A 101 9.52 5.10 11.94
N GLU A 102 10.78 4.84 12.26
CA GLU A 102 11.77 5.87 12.57
C GLU A 102 12.03 6.78 11.36
N LYS A 103 12.17 6.21 10.15
CA LYS A 103 12.34 6.99 8.92
C LYS A 103 11.13 7.86 8.60
N VAL A 104 9.91 7.33 8.79
CA VAL A 104 8.67 8.11 8.65
C VAL A 104 8.66 9.27 9.63
N ALA A 105 8.98 9.03 10.90
CA ALA A 105 9.05 10.07 11.92
C ALA A 105 10.13 11.12 11.61
N GLU A 106 11.29 10.71 11.10
CA GLU A 106 12.37 11.60 10.66
C GLU A 106 11.87 12.56 9.57
N ILE A 107 11.30 12.04 8.48
CA ILE A 107 10.80 12.88 7.38
C ILE A 107 9.62 13.75 7.86
N ARG A 108 8.69 13.17 8.64
CA ARG A 108 7.54 13.87 9.22
C ARG A 108 7.95 15.05 10.10
N SER A 109 9.07 14.94 10.84
CA SER A 109 9.61 16.05 11.64
C SER A 109 9.99 17.26 10.81
N THR A 110 10.29 17.07 9.52
CA THR A 110 10.54 18.14 8.56
C THR A 110 9.27 18.63 7.87
N LEU A 111 8.28 17.75 7.69
CA LEU A 111 6.98 18.02 7.10
C LEU A 111 5.95 18.33 8.20
N THR A 112 6.18 19.35 9.02
CA THR A 112 5.23 19.74 10.08
C THR A 112 3.93 20.29 9.48
N ASP A 113 2.85 20.24 10.25
CA ASP A 113 1.54 20.72 9.82
C ASP A 113 1.59 22.21 9.44
N GLU A 114 2.36 23.01 10.18
CA GLU A 114 2.58 24.42 9.88
C GLU A 114 3.32 24.57 8.55
N ARG A 115 4.40 23.81 8.33
CA ARG A 115 5.18 23.90 7.10
C ARG A 115 4.35 23.50 5.88
N ILE A 116 3.57 22.42 6.00
CA ILE A 116 2.66 21.95 4.93
C ILE A 116 1.63 23.05 4.65
N SER A 117 0.97 23.56 5.69
CA SER A 117 -0.05 24.61 5.58
C SER A 117 0.50 25.89 4.93
N GLU A 118 1.68 26.35 5.34
CA GLU A 118 2.35 27.53 4.77
C GLU A 118 2.73 27.31 3.30
N THR A 119 3.25 26.12 2.98
CA THR A 119 3.63 25.76 1.60
C THR A 119 2.40 25.73 0.71
N VAL A 120 1.34 25.04 1.15
CA VAL A 120 0.05 24.95 0.44
C VAL A 120 -0.60 26.32 0.27
N ALA A 121 -0.61 27.16 1.31
CA ALA A 121 -1.10 28.54 1.23
C ALA A 121 -0.32 29.39 0.21
N GLY A 122 1.01 29.19 0.14
CA GLY A 122 1.88 29.85 -0.83
C GLY A 122 1.55 29.51 -2.28
N TYR A 123 1.29 28.23 -2.57
CA TYR A 123 0.89 27.75 -3.90
C TYR A 123 -0.55 28.14 -4.24
N THR A 124 -1.51 27.89 -3.35
CA THR A 124 -2.94 28.18 -3.59
C THR A 124 -3.19 29.65 -3.88
N LYS A 125 -2.56 30.57 -3.13
CA LYS A 125 -2.66 32.01 -3.37
C LYS A 125 -2.27 32.40 -4.80
N GLN A 126 -1.30 31.69 -5.38
CA GLN A 126 -0.82 31.96 -6.74
C GLN A 126 -1.65 31.22 -7.78
N LEU A 127 -2.05 29.97 -7.53
CA LEU A 127 -2.64 29.08 -8.53
C LEU A 127 -4.17 29.19 -8.64
N LEU A 128 -4.90 29.39 -7.53
CA LEU A 128 -6.37 29.43 -7.55
C LEU A 128 -6.95 30.46 -8.53
N PRO A 129 -6.41 31.69 -8.65
CA PRO A 129 -6.91 32.65 -9.64
C PRO A 129 -6.79 32.15 -11.08
N TYR A 130 -5.75 31.39 -11.40
CA TYR A 130 -5.58 30.78 -12.73
C TYR A 130 -6.50 29.57 -12.90
N LEU A 131 -6.55 28.67 -11.91
CA LEU A 131 -7.41 27.49 -11.93
C LEU A 131 -8.90 27.83 -12.08
N TYR A 132 -9.36 28.93 -11.50
CA TYR A 132 -10.75 29.41 -11.60
C TYR A 132 -11.01 30.37 -12.76
N SER A 133 -10.05 30.51 -13.67
CA SER A 133 -10.19 31.28 -14.90
C SER A 133 -10.28 30.37 -16.13
N MET A 134 -10.65 30.93 -17.27
CA MET A 134 -10.72 30.19 -18.53
C MET A 134 -9.34 30.11 -19.19
N PRO A 135 -8.96 28.94 -19.77
CA PRO A 135 -9.76 27.72 -19.95
C PRO A 135 -9.61 26.67 -18.83
N GLU A 136 -8.88 26.97 -17.74
CA GLU A 136 -8.55 25.98 -16.69
C GLU A 136 -9.79 25.49 -15.92
N ILE A 137 -10.73 26.38 -15.61
CA ILE A 137 -11.91 26.03 -14.80
C ILE A 137 -12.78 24.92 -15.41
N ILE A 138 -12.79 24.80 -16.73
CA ILE A 138 -13.54 23.74 -17.45
C ILE A 138 -12.73 22.46 -17.65
N GLN A 139 -11.44 22.47 -17.29
CA GLN A 139 -10.53 21.32 -17.38
C GLN A 139 -10.19 20.74 -16.00
N LEU A 140 -10.79 21.25 -14.92
CA LEU A 140 -10.55 20.73 -13.58
C LEU A 140 -10.94 19.23 -13.49
N PRO A 141 -10.10 18.39 -12.87
CA PRO A 141 -10.38 16.95 -12.73
C PRO A 141 -11.48 16.67 -11.71
N ILE A 142 -11.75 17.64 -10.83
CA ILE A 142 -12.80 17.60 -9.81
C ILE A 142 -13.68 18.86 -9.91
N PRO A 143 -14.92 18.84 -9.39
CA PRO A 143 -15.75 20.04 -9.33
C PRO A 143 -15.02 21.19 -8.65
N ALA A 144 -15.16 22.41 -9.16
CA ALA A 144 -14.49 23.59 -8.60
C ALA A 144 -14.79 23.80 -7.10
N ALA A 145 -15.97 23.39 -6.64
CA ALA A 145 -16.35 23.46 -5.22
C ALA A 145 -15.53 22.52 -4.32
N ASP A 146 -14.91 21.49 -4.89
CA ASP A 146 -14.17 20.46 -4.15
C ASP A 146 -12.65 20.71 -4.16
N VAL A 147 -12.15 21.67 -4.95
CA VAL A 147 -10.70 21.98 -5.07
C VAL A 147 -10.10 22.44 -3.75
N GLU A 148 -10.68 23.45 -3.11
CA GLU A 148 -10.18 23.95 -1.82
C GLU A 148 -10.34 22.93 -0.69
N PRO A 149 -11.48 22.21 -0.54
CA PRO A 149 -11.59 21.09 0.39
C PRO A 149 -10.52 20.01 0.20
N TYR A 150 -10.27 19.59 -1.05
CA TYR A 150 -9.21 18.62 -1.36
C TYR A 150 -7.83 19.11 -0.89
N ILE A 151 -7.52 20.37 -1.18
CA ILE A 151 -6.24 20.98 -0.78
C ILE A 151 -6.13 21.10 0.75
N ALA A 152 -7.21 21.47 1.44
CA ALA A 152 -7.24 21.59 2.89
C ALA A 152 -7.01 20.24 3.59
N ALA A 153 -7.47 19.14 2.99
CA ALA A 153 -7.30 17.79 3.52
C ALA A 153 -5.85 17.29 3.49
N LEU A 154 -4.93 17.92 2.75
CA LEU A 154 -3.55 17.46 2.61
C LEU A 154 -2.80 17.34 3.93
N VAL A 155 -3.05 18.25 4.88
CA VAL A 155 -2.42 18.22 6.21
C VAL A 155 -2.87 16.96 6.97
N ASP A 156 -4.18 16.73 7.01
CA ASP A 156 -4.77 15.57 7.69
C ASP A 156 -4.35 14.26 7.02
N ASN A 157 -4.30 14.23 5.69
CA ASN A 157 -3.86 13.06 4.93
C ASN A 157 -2.41 12.68 5.26
N ILE A 158 -1.49 13.64 5.35
CA ILE A 158 -0.10 13.37 5.72
C ILE A 158 -0.01 12.93 7.19
N ALA A 159 -0.82 13.51 8.09
CA ALA A 159 -0.82 13.17 9.51
C ALA A 159 -1.31 11.74 9.82
N GLN A 160 -1.99 11.06 8.89
CA GLN A 160 -2.47 9.69 9.08
C GLN A 160 -1.36 8.69 9.39
N VAL A 161 -0.13 8.94 8.91
CA VAL A 161 1.03 8.08 9.22
C VAL A 161 1.30 7.96 10.71
N ASP A 162 0.89 8.98 11.49
CA ASP A 162 1.08 9.02 12.95
C ASP A 162 0.22 7.96 13.67
N SER A 163 -0.77 7.38 12.99
CA SER A 163 -1.67 6.34 13.50
C SER A 163 -1.32 4.92 13.09
N ILE A 164 -0.29 4.72 12.25
CA ILE A 164 0.07 3.40 11.72
C ILE A 164 0.65 2.51 12.85
N ASN A 165 0.09 1.32 13.02
CA ASN A 165 0.70 0.27 13.85
C ASN A 165 1.73 -0.52 13.05
N TYR A 166 3.00 -0.10 13.12
CA TYR A 166 4.12 -0.78 12.45
C TYR A 166 4.52 -2.11 13.09
N SER A 167 4.04 -2.43 14.29
CA SER A 167 4.36 -3.72 14.92
C SER A 167 3.63 -4.88 14.23
N VAL A 168 2.51 -4.60 13.55
CA VAL A 168 1.68 -5.60 12.88
C VAL A 168 1.88 -5.50 11.37
N LEU A 169 2.33 -6.58 10.74
CA LEU A 169 2.44 -6.62 9.28
C LEU A 169 1.07 -6.93 8.66
N PRO A 170 0.60 -6.17 7.66
CA PRO A 170 -0.65 -6.50 6.97
C PRO A 170 -0.53 -7.80 6.17
N PRO A 171 -1.58 -8.67 6.16
CA PRO A 171 -1.55 -9.87 5.35
C PRO A 171 -1.54 -9.56 3.85
N TYR A 172 -1.15 -10.53 3.06
CA TYR A 172 -1.02 -10.48 1.61
C TYR A 172 -1.32 -11.87 1.04
N ILE A 173 -2.36 -11.93 0.21
CA ILE A 173 -2.70 -13.15 -0.55
C ILE A 173 -1.62 -13.36 -1.60
N GLU A 174 -0.81 -14.41 -1.45
CA GLU A 174 0.31 -14.72 -2.34
C GLU A 174 -0.18 -15.39 -3.62
N THR A 175 -1.08 -16.34 -3.47
CA THR A 175 -1.67 -17.11 -4.55
C THR A 175 -3.15 -17.32 -4.28
N TYR A 176 -3.90 -17.46 -5.36
CA TYR A 176 -5.28 -17.93 -5.30
C TYR A 176 -5.56 -18.75 -6.55
N THR A 177 -6.19 -19.90 -6.36
CA THR A 177 -6.54 -20.82 -7.45
C THR A 177 -7.99 -21.25 -7.32
N ARG A 178 -8.64 -21.54 -8.44
CA ARG A 178 -10.01 -22.02 -8.46
C ARG A 178 -10.11 -23.38 -9.11
N GLU A 179 -10.77 -24.30 -8.40
CA GLU A 179 -11.16 -25.60 -8.90
C GLU A 179 -12.68 -25.77 -8.77
N GLY A 180 -13.40 -25.64 -9.88
CA GLY A 180 -14.86 -25.68 -9.88
C GLY A 180 -15.48 -24.49 -9.13
N ASN A 181 -16.15 -24.76 -8.00
CA ASN A 181 -16.71 -23.72 -7.14
C ASN A 181 -15.85 -23.41 -5.91
N THR A 182 -14.70 -24.07 -5.76
CA THR A 182 -13.82 -23.89 -4.61
C THR A 182 -12.67 -23.00 -5.00
N VAL A 183 -12.47 -21.92 -4.24
CA VAL A 183 -11.26 -21.11 -4.28
C VAL A 183 -10.36 -21.49 -3.12
N THR A 184 -9.08 -21.69 -3.42
CA THR A 184 -8.01 -21.88 -2.45
C THR A 184 -7.14 -20.65 -2.47
N ILE A 185 -6.93 -20.03 -1.31
CA ILE A 185 -5.98 -18.93 -1.12
C ILE A 185 -4.82 -19.41 -0.27
N ASP A 186 -3.60 -18.99 -0.61
CA ASP A 186 -2.43 -19.04 0.27
C ASP A 186 -2.01 -17.59 0.56
N PHE A 187 -1.68 -17.30 1.81
CA PHE A 187 -1.29 -15.95 2.25
C PHE A 187 -0.22 -16.03 3.33
N ASP A 188 0.49 -14.92 3.55
CA ASP A 188 1.52 -14.79 4.58
C ASP A 188 0.91 -14.67 5.99
N SER A 189 0.78 -15.81 6.68
CA SER A 189 0.31 -15.86 8.05
C SER A 189 1.42 -15.55 9.07
N GLN A 190 1.10 -14.77 10.09
CA GLN A 190 1.92 -14.47 11.26
C GLN A 190 1.39 -15.19 12.49
N ALA A 191 2.28 -15.60 13.39
CA ALA A 191 1.92 -16.39 14.58
C ALA A 191 1.02 -15.64 15.58
N ASP A 192 1.14 -14.31 15.64
CA ASP A 192 0.47 -13.49 16.67
C ASP A 192 -0.87 -12.89 16.20
N LEU A 193 -1.35 -13.28 15.03
CA LEU A 193 -2.62 -12.81 14.46
C LEU A 193 -3.63 -13.95 14.33
N THR A 194 -4.89 -13.65 14.62
CA THR A 194 -6.02 -14.51 14.26
C THR A 194 -6.58 -14.04 12.92
N TYR A 195 -6.71 -14.96 11.96
CA TYR A 195 -7.10 -14.61 10.60
C TYR A 195 -8.56 -14.93 10.30
N TYR A 196 -9.16 -14.08 9.47
CA TYR A 196 -10.51 -14.26 8.95
C TYR A 196 -10.55 -13.97 7.45
N ALA A 197 -11.35 -14.74 6.71
CA ALA A 197 -11.78 -14.40 5.37
C ALA A 197 -13.09 -13.62 5.45
N GLU A 198 -13.13 -12.44 4.82
CA GLU A 198 -14.36 -11.68 4.62
C GLU A 198 -14.79 -11.75 3.16
N VAL A 199 -16.06 -12.10 2.93
CA VAL A 199 -16.65 -12.26 1.60
C VAL A 199 -17.68 -11.17 1.36
N ALA A 200 -17.63 -10.53 0.19
CA ALA A 200 -18.54 -9.45 -0.20
C ALA A 200 -19.09 -9.63 -1.62
N ALA A 201 -20.23 -9.00 -1.90
CA ALA A 201 -20.82 -8.93 -3.25
C ALA A 201 -20.20 -7.84 -4.13
N ASP A 202 -19.44 -6.91 -3.54
CA ASP A 202 -18.84 -5.78 -4.26
C ASP A 202 -17.35 -5.60 -3.92
N ARG A 203 -16.60 -5.13 -4.92
CA ARG A 203 -15.14 -4.91 -4.83
C ARG A 203 -14.69 -3.92 -3.75
N ARG A 204 -15.59 -3.12 -3.20
CA ARG A 204 -15.27 -2.13 -2.16
C ARG A 204 -15.56 -2.68 -0.77
N PHE A 205 -16.04 -3.92 -0.67
CA PHE A 205 -16.45 -4.54 0.60
C PHE A 205 -17.44 -3.65 1.36
N SER A 206 -18.42 -3.10 0.64
CA SER A 206 -19.42 -2.18 1.20
C SER A 206 -20.31 -2.89 2.22
N GLU A 207 -20.57 -4.18 2.00
CA GLU A 207 -21.29 -5.07 2.91
C GLU A 207 -20.60 -6.44 2.93
N ILE A 208 -20.33 -6.95 4.14
CA ILE A 208 -19.74 -8.27 4.34
C ILE A 208 -20.87 -9.30 4.47
N ILE A 209 -20.88 -10.27 3.56
CA ILE A 209 -21.86 -11.36 3.53
C ILE A 209 -21.48 -12.43 4.55
N GLU A 210 -20.20 -12.76 4.63
CA GLU A 210 -19.69 -13.83 5.47
C GLU A 210 -18.31 -13.49 6.03
N THR A 211 -18.08 -13.90 7.28
CA THR A 211 -16.79 -13.80 7.96
C THR A 211 -16.43 -15.18 8.49
N LEU A 212 -15.34 -15.76 8.01
CA LEU A 212 -14.95 -17.14 8.27
C LEU A 212 -13.57 -17.19 8.92
N PRO A 213 -13.36 -17.94 10.02
CA PRO A 213 -12.04 -18.08 10.62
C PRO A 213 -11.11 -18.86 9.70
N ILE A 214 -9.85 -18.45 9.64
CA ILE A 214 -8.77 -19.12 8.93
C ILE A 214 -7.81 -19.72 9.96
N ASN A 215 -7.62 -21.04 9.92
CA ASN A 215 -6.87 -21.77 10.96
C ASN A 215 -5.38 -21.95 10.63
N GLU A 216 -5.02 -21.93 9.35
CA GLU A 216 -3.68 -22.15 8.82
C GLU A 216 -3.49 -21.19 7.64
N GLY A 217 -2.27 -20.84 7.22
CA GLY A 217 -1.96 -19.88 6.13
C GLY A 217 -2.54 -20.19 4.74
N ARG A 218 -3.47 -21.14 4.68
CA ARG A 218 -4.27 -21.54 3.53
C ARG A 218 -5.75 -21.56 3.91
N PHE A 219 -6.61 -21.10 3.01
CA PHE A 219 -8.05 -21.12 3.20
C PHE A 219 -8.78 -21.56 1.94
N GLU A 220 -9.78 -22.43 2.11
CA GLU A 220 -10.60 -22.97 1.03
C GLU A 220 -12.05 -22.54 1.22
N TYR A 221 -12.64 -21.97 0.17
CA TYR A 221 -14.02 -21.46 0.21
C TYR A 221 -14.80 -21.86 -1.04
N GLY A 222 -15.96 -22.47 -0.83
CA GLY A 222 -16.84 -22.92 -1.89
C GLY A 222 -17.99 -21.94 -2.11
N ILE A 223 -18.02 -21.24 -3.25
CA ILE A 223 -19.15 -20.38 -3.61
C ILE A 223 -19.45 -20.37 -5.11
N ALA A 224 -20.73 -20.34 -5.45
CA ALA A 224 -21.21 -20.24 -6.83
C ALA A 224 -21.53 -18.78 -7.17
N GLY A 225 -20.92 -18.26 -8.24
CA GLY A 225 -21.08 -16.88 -8.71
C GLY A 225 -19.83 -16.03 -8.44
N SER A 226 -19.98 -14.74 -8.71
CA SER A 226 -18.91 -13.74 -8.61
C SER A 226 -18.96 -13.02 -7.27
N TYR A 227 -17.92 -13.19 -6.46
CA TYR A 227 -17.77 -12.54 -5.16
C TYR A 227 -16.36 -11.99 -4.98
N TYR A 228 -16.16 -11.24 -3.91
CA TYR A 228 -14.87 -10.68 -3.52
C TYR A 228 -14.49 -11.23 -2.16
N LEU A 229 -13.22 -11.54 -1.99
CA LEU A 229 -12.66 -12.10 -0.76
C LEU A 229 -11.46 -11.28 -0.31
N ARG A 230 -11.34 -11.04 0.99
CA ARG A 230 -10.13 -10.48 1.60
C ARG A 230 -9.75 -11.22 2.87
N VAL A 231 -8.46 -11.18 3.18
CA VAL A 231 -7.93 -11.68 4.45
C VAL A 231 -7.82 -10.52 5.43
N VAL A 232 -8.26 -10.74 6.66
CA VAL A 232 -8.15 -9.79 7.77
C VAL A 232 -7.43 -10.48 8.92
N GLY A 233 -6.32 -9.90 9.36
CA GLY A 233 -5.65 -10.26 10.60
C GLY A 233 -6.25 -9.49 11.77
N VAL A 234 -6.39 -10.13 12.92
CA VAL A 234 -6.88 -9.52 14.16
C VAL A 234 -5.87 -9.79 15.26
N THR A 235 -5.39 -8.72 15.89
CA THR A 235 -4.46 -8.78 17.02
C THR A 235 -5.17 -9.22 18.31
N ALA A 236 -4.41 -9.57 19.34
CA ALA A 236 -4.96 -9.98 20.63
C ALA A 236 -5.80 -8.89 21.33
N ASP A 237 -5.51 -7.61 21.08
CA ASP A 237 -6.26 -6.45 21.57
C ASP A 237 -7.43 -6.04 20.64
N GLY A 238 -7.63 -6.75 19.54
CA GLY A 238 -8.79 -6.59 18.65
C GLY A 238 -8.59 -5.57 17.52
N GLU A 239 -7.38 -5.06 17.31
CA GLU A 239 -7.05 -4.28 16.13
C GLU A 239 -7.17 -5.15 14.88
N ARG A 240 -7.79 -4.58 13.83
CA ARG A 240 -8.03 -5.25 12.57
C ARG A 240 -7.10 -4.71 11.51
N VAL A 241 -6.38 -5.61 10.84
CA VAL A 241 -5.49 -5.27 9.74
C VAL A 241 -5.91 -6.01 8.48
N VAL A 242 -6.33 -5.26 7.47
CA VAL A 242 -6.83 -5.80 6.20
C VAL A 242 -5.66 -6.06 5.26
N CYS A 243 -5.78 -7.08 4.40
CA CYS A 243 -4.74 -7.40 3.44
C CYS A 243 -4.47 -6.26 2.46
N GLY A 244 -3.22 -6.16 2.02
CA GLY A 244 -2.75 -5.08 1.13
C GLY A 244 -2.95 -5.33 -0.36
N ASN A 245 -3.59 -6.43 -0.77
CA ASN A 245 -3.64 -6.82 -2.18
C ASN A 245 -4.31 -5.78 -3.08
N ILE A 246 -3.66 -5.42 -4.19
CA ILE A 246 -4.27 -4.70 -5.30
C ILE A 246 -4.42 -5.68 -6.45
N SER A 247 -5.66 -5.99 -6.83
CA SER A 247 -5.97 -6.95 -7.88
C SER A 247 -6.99 -6.39 -8.87
N LEU A 248 -7.21 -7.10 -9.97
CA LEU A 248 -8.20 -6.74 -10.98
C LEU A 248 -9.30 -7.81 -11.01
N ASP A 249 -10.54 -7.37 -11.13
CA ASP A 249 -11.65 -8.27 -11.40
C ASP A 249 -11.72 -8.68 -12.89
N GLY A 250 -12.62 -9.59 -13.22
CA GLY A 250 -12.82 -10.11 -14.57
C GLY A 250 -13.24 -9.06 -15.60
N LEU A 251 -13.60 -7.85 -15.17
CA LEU A 251 -13.88 -6.70 -16.03
C LEU A 251 -12.72 -5.69 -16.08
N GLY A 252 -11.58 -6.01 -15.45
CA GLY A 252 -10.40 -5.15 -15.39
C GLY A 252 -10.51 -3.99 -14.40
N ARG A 253 -11.44 -4.06 -13.43
CA ARG A 253 -11.62 -3.01 -12.41
C ARG A 253 -10.77 -3.32 -11.19
N THR A 254 -10.14 -2.30 -10.63
CA THR A 254 -9.28 -2.44 -9.44
C THR A 254 -10.07 -2.82 -8.19
N ILE A 255 -9.55 -3.81 -7.47
CA ILE A 255 -9.96 -4.25 -6.15
C ILE A 255 -8.86 -3.85 -5.19
N TYR A 256 -9.23 -3.14 -4.13
CA TYR A 256 -8.32 -2.70 -3.08
C TYR A 256 -8.54 -3.56 -1.83
N GLY A 257 -7.48 -4.18 -1.34
CA GLY A 257 -7.48 -5.03 -0.16
C GLY A 257 -8.30 -6.30 -0.33
N GLY A 258 -8.12 -7.01 -1.45
CA GLY A 258 -8.80 -8.28 -1.71
C GLY A 258 -8.58 -8.82 -3.12
N ILE A 259 -9.31 -9.88 -3.44
CA ILE A 259 -9.34 -10.57 -4.74
C ILE A 259 -10.78 -10.85 -5.17
N GLU A 260 -10.97 -11.06 -6.46
CA GLU A 260 -12.21 -11.62 -6.99
C GLU A 260 -12.14 -13.16 -6.94
N ILE A 261 -13.25 -13.77 -6.54
CA ILE A 261 -13.45 -15.21 -6.49
C ILE A 261 -14.59 -15.60 -7.44
N ASN A 262 -14.29 -15.54 -8.74
CA ASN A 262 -15.18 -15.90 -9.87
C ASN A 262 -15.04 -17.34 -10.30
#